data_AF-A0A7W1YJL7-F1
#
_entry.id   AF-A0A7W1YJL7-F1
#
_cell.length_a   1.000
_cell.length_b   1.000
_cell.length_c   1.000
_cell.angle_alpha   90.00
_cell.angle_beta   90.00
_cell.angle_gamma   90.00
#
_symmetry.space_group_name_H-M   'P 1'
#
loop_
_entity.id
_entity.type
_entity.pdbx_description
1 polymer ?
#
loop_
_entity_poly.entity_id
_entity_poly.type
_entity_poly.pdbx_seq_one_letter_code
_entity_poly.pdbx_strand_id
1 'polypeptide(L)'
;MPMPRILPVAALAALAILPACMDRAEGAKPVPTKTAVNPPAKPDPRVAAPAEQQAPMHREAEGALVSVSETDKQVLVELPLGSADEIEPGTFLRVYDPADAHLLVGLIQITEVLGDHRAVARQMGLSDNLRHLQPKDRAHEIRDLAQLIDGKAIADQARKTEADFNALDAADQQRYASLRTQYQQALAAAQTRFDAQLTATAAAGEKRLAESDAAHRHQLELELVKARTDLAALRTAMAEQVAAGISGDRKAQEERFAALTAERANLQAQVDSLLHKEQEIDAHAAAVIKEQAERDRVNQATVSAEVEARQVLQARLDELEARLAGHAVAPITVLANDPTRNETVLEKVNRLNRELNVERERAKRLEAALSESQAGLASAHQSVTALEQRIAELGPADARARQLDDDLGKARTALADSERQRAALELARLEAERSLYD
;
A
#
# COMPACT_ATOMS: atom_id res chain seq x y z
N MET A 1 -7.91 -17.90 -28.08
CA MET A 1 -6.55 -18.21 -28.58
C MET A 1 -5.97 -16.94 -29.17
N PRO A 2 -4.93 -16.41 -28.54
CA PRO A 2 -3.61 -16.43 -29.17
C PRO A 2 -2.53 -17.00 -28.24
N MET A 3 -1.57 -17.70 -28.85
CA MET A 3 -0.38 -18.29 -28.25
C MET A 3 0.78 -17.28 -28.14
N PRO A 4 1.76 -17.52 -27.26
CA PRO A 4 2.78 -16.57 -26.84
C PRO A 4 4.01 -16.60 -27.75
N ARG A 5 4.76 -15.49 -27.78
CA ARG A 5 6.12 -15.45 -28.35
C ARG A 5 7.16 -15.57 -27.25
N ILE A 6 8.06 -16.52 -27.45
CA ILE A 6 9.17 -16.93 -26.59
C ILE A 6 10.49 -16.53 -27.28
N LEU A 7 11.34 -15.76 -26.56
CA LEU A 7 12.83 -15.72 -26.51
C LEU A 7 13.63 -15.35 -27.79
N PRO A 8 14.88 -14.78 -27.69
CA PRO A 8 15.98 -15.33 -26.89
C PRO A 8 16.97 -14.39 -26.16
N VAL A 9 17.70 -15.06 -25.28
CA VAL A 9 18.91 -14.71 -24.51
C VAL A 9 20.18 -14.83 -25.39
N ALA A 10 21.25 -14.15 -24.97
CA ALA A 10 22.67 -14.21 -25.36
C ALA A 10 23.12 -13.13 -26.39
N ALA A 11 24.29 -12.49 -26.33
CA ALA A 11 25.54 -12.78 -25.62
C ALA A 11 26.46 -11.52 -25.51
N LEU A 12 27.35 -11.57 -24.51
CA LEU A 12 28.75 -11.09 -24.42
C LEU A 12 29.35 -10.08 -25.43
N ALA A 13 30.01 -9.05 -24.89
CA ALA A 13 31.43 -8.66 -25.14
C ALA A 13 31.77 -7.47 -24.21
N ALA A 14 32.59 -7.63 -23.16
CA ALA A 14 34.06 -7.55 -23.14
C ALA A 14 34.63 -6.12 -23.35
N LEU A 15 35.10 -5.49 -22.27
CA LEU A 15 36.36 -4.74 -22.29
C LEU A 15 37.01 -4.69 -20.91
N ALA A 16 38.21 -5.25 -20.85
CA ALA A 16 39.12 -5.30 -19.71
C ALA A 16 40.18 -4.20 -19.82
N ILE A 17 40.60 -3.60 -18.71
CA ILE A 17 41.93 -3.01 -18.54
C ILE A 17 42.47 -3.40 -17.15
N LEU A 18 43.30 -4.45 -17.18
CA LEU A 18 44.53 -4.77 -16.43
C LEU A 18 44.77 -4.30 -14.98
N PRO A 19 45.18 -5.23 -14.09
CA PRO A 19 46.02 -4.96 -12.93
C PRO A 19 47.52 -5.16 -13.26
N ALA A 20 48.41 -4.41 -12.61
CA ALA A 20 49.85 -4.69 -12.60
C ALA A 20 50.35 -4.80 -11.16
N CYS A 21 50.53 -6.04 -10.73
CA CYS A 21 51.51 -6.42 -9.71
C CYS A 21 52.74 -6.94 -10.45
N MET A 22 53.94 -6.54 -10.05
CA MET A 22 55.14 -7.37 -10.19
C MET A 22 56.01 -7.19 -8.95
N ASP A 23 56.35 -8.35 -8.42
CA ASP A 23 57.14 -8.68 -7.25
C ASP A 23 58.65 -8.42 -7.43
N ARG A 24 59.32 -8.64 -6.28
CA ARG A 24 60.69 -9.13 -6.02
C ARG A 24 61.77 -8.09 -5.78
N ALA A 25 62.74 -8.32 -4.90
CA ALA A 25 62.97 -9.15 -3.70
C ALA A 25 64.45 -8.93 -3.33
N GLU A 26 64.89 -9.50 -2.20
CA GLU A 26 66.27 -9.56 -1.68
C GLU A 26 66.69 -8.34 -0.84
N GLY A 27 67.25 -8.47 0.37
CA GLY A 27 67.76 -9.62 1.10
C GLY A 27 68.08 -9.22 2.54
N ALA A 28 68.19 -10.22 3.41
CA ALA A 28 68.16 -10.12 4.86
C ALA A 28 69.55 -9.94 5.52
N LYS A 29 69.58 -9.12 6.61
CA LYS A 29 70.28 -9.26 7.93
C LYS A 29 71.83 -9.47 7.96
N PRO A 30 72.55 -9.35 9.11
CA PRO A 30 72.34 -8.67 10.42
C PRO A 30 73.55 -7.84 10.97
N VAL A 31 73.27 -7.04 12.01
CA VAL A 31 73.98 -6.65 13.29
C VAL A 31 75.29 -7.42 13.68
N PRO A 32 76.17 -7.04 14.67
CA PRO A 32 76.65 -5.76 15.29
C PRO A 32 78.22 -5.64 15.31
N THR A 33 78.84 -4.54 15.81
CA THR A 33 79.73 -4.50 17.01
C THR A 33 80.60 -3.24 17.16
N LYS A 34 80.65 -2.77 18.42
CA LYS A 34 81.76 -2.17 19.19
C LYS A 34 83.06 -1.77 18.46
N THR A 35 83.47 -0.53 18.71
CA THR A 35 84.87 -0.22 19.05
C THR A 35 84.92 0.82 20.15
N ALA A 36 85.50 0.43 21.27
CA ALA A 36 85.97 1.30 22.32
C ALA A 36 87.51 1.24 22.33
N VAL A 37 88.11 2.21 23.02
CA VAL A 37 89.45 2.17 23.63
C VAL A 37 90.63 2.59 22.73
N ASN A 38 91.12 3.83 22.91
CA ASN A 38 92.38 4.06 23.66
C ASN A 38 92.68 5.57 23.85
N PRO A 39 92.92 6.03 25.10
CA PRO A 39 93.85 7.12 25.44
C PRO A 39 95.26 6.49 25.67
N PRO A 40 96.27 7.09 26.33
CA PRO A 40 96.56 8.48 26.74
C PRO A 40 98.00 8.94 26.34
N ALA A 41 98.38 10.20 26.62
CA ALA A 41 99.73 10.56 27.14
C ALA A 41 99.81 12.05 27.55
N LYS A 42 100.13 12.28 28.82
CA LYS A 42 100.70 13.51 29.45
C LYS A 42 102.24 13.33 29.52
N PRO A 43 103.05 14.25 30.08
CA PRO A 43 103.14 15.72 30.00
C PRO A 43 104.63 16.16 29.77
N ASP A 44 104.99 17.38 30.22
CA ASP A 44 106.33 17.88 30.63
C ASP A 44 107.08 18.87 29.70
N PRO A 45 107.95 19.78 30.24
CA PRO A 45 107.57 21.03 30.92
C PRO A 45 108.49 22.20 30.50
N ARG A 46 108.45 23.30 31.28
CA ARG A 46 109.47 24.39 31.39
C ARG A 46 109.36 25.54 30.40
N VAL A 47 108.85 26.67 30.88
CA VAL A 47 109.53 27.99 30.88
C VAL A 47 108.99 28.76 32.09
N ALA A 48 109.69 28.70 33.21
CA ALA A 48 110.41 29.83 33.82
C ALA A 48 109.51 31.01 34.23
N ALA A 49 109.18 31.02 35.53
CA ALA A 49 108.65 32.17 36.26
C ALA A 49 109.69 33.31 36.31
N PRO A 50 109.27 34.57 36.17
CA PRO A 50 109.99 35.70 36.74
C PRO A 50 109.42 36.05 38.11
N ALA A 51 110.31 35.96 39.09
CA ALA A 51 110.40 36.68 40.36
C ALA A 51 109.15 37.43 40.86
N GLU A 52 108.60 36.90 41.95
CA GLU A 52 107.90 37.65 42.98
C GLU A 52 108.74 38.86 43.42
N GLN A 53 108.33 40.05 43.01
CA GLN A 53 108.51 41.24 43.84
C GLN A 53 107.37 41.22 44.85
N GLN A 54 107.64 40.68 46.04
CA GLN A 54 106.79 40.84 47.21
C GLN A 54 106.74 42.34 47.56
N ALA A 55 105.76 43.04 46.98
CA ALA A 55 105.16 44.20 47.61
C ALA A 55 104.58 43.75 48.96
N PRO A 56 104.61 44.59 50.01
CA PRO A 56 104.07 44.22 51.32
C PRO A 56 102.66 43.64 51.16
N MET A 57 102.43 42.47 51.76
CA MET A 57 101.10 41.86 51.87
C MET A 57 100.20 42.79 52.68
N HIS A 58 99.56 43.75 52.01
CA HIS A 58 98.50 44.56 52.58
C HIS A 58 97.23 43.71 52.61
N ARG A 59 96.74 43.43 53.82
CA ARG A 59 95.55 42.63 54.08
C ARG A 59 94.33 43.33 53.45
N GLU A 60 93.52 42.62 52.67
CA GLU A 60 92.23 43.15 52.21
C GLU A 60 91.31 43.34 53.43
N ALA A 61 90.77 44.55 53.61
CA ALA A 61 89.83 44.82 54.68
C ALA A 61 88.44 44.24 54.33
N GLU A 62 88.01 43.23 55.08
CA GLU A 62 86.66 42.66 55.03
C GLU A 62 85.96 42.86 56.37
N GLY A 63 84.74 43.40 56.34
CA GLY A 63 83.95 43.62 57.54
C GLY A 63 82.45 43.48 57.27
N ALA A 64 81.72 42.91 58.21
CA ALA A 64 80.26 42.88 58.14
C ALA A 64 79.67 44.20 58.65
N LEU A 65 78.62 44.70 57.99
CA LEU A 65 77.92 45.91 58.42
C LEU A 65 77.33 45.70 59.83
N VAL A 66 77.68 46.57 60.78
CA VAL A 66 77.23 46.46 62.17
C VAL A 66 75.85 47.08 62.32
N SER A 67 75.67 48.28 61.80
CA SER A 67 74.41 49.01 61.86
C SER A 67 74.21 49.80 60.57
N VAL A 68 72.94 49.96 60.18
CA VAL A 68 72.51 50.75 59.03
C VAL A 68 71.46 51.72 59.56
N SER A 69 71.71 53.02 59.38
CA SER A 69 70.83 54.10 59.81
C SER A 69 70.55 55.03 58.65
N GLU A 70 69.32 55.53 58.55
CA GLU A 70 68.96 56.53 57.56
C GLU A 70 68.80 57.89 58.24
N THR A 71 69.53 58.91 57.77
CA THR A 71 69.48 60.27 58.31
C THR A 71 69.62 61.26 57.16
N ASP A 72 68.76 62.28 57.10
CA ASP A 72 68.75 63.30 56.03
C ASP A 72 68.78 62.75 54.59
N LYS A 73 68.01 61.68 54.32
CA LYS A 73 67.95 60.96 53.03
C LYS A 73 69.29 60.34 52.59
N GLN A 74 70.20 60.10 53.54
CA GLN A 74 71.44 59.37 53.33
C GLN A 74 71.43 58.11 54.20
N VAL A 75 71.84 56.99 53.63
CA VAL A 75 72.05 55.76 54.38
C VAL A 75 73.49 55.76 54.88
N LEU A 76 73.64 55.84 56.20
CA LEU A 76 74.90 55.74 56.92
C LEU A 76 75.03 54.33 57.51
N VAL A 77 76.24 53.79 57.40
CA VAL A 77 76.56 52.41 57.75
C VAL A 77 77.77 52.41 58.65
N GLU A 78 77.68 51.71 59.77
CA GLU A 78 78.83 51.52 60.66
C GLU A 78 79.51 50.19 60.38
N LEU A 79 80.84 50.23 60.29
CA LEU A 79 81.67 49.06 60.03
C LEU A 79 82.71 48.88 61.15
N PRO A 80 83.06 47.63 61.49
CA PRO A 80 84.08 47.32 62.47
C PRO A 80 85.47 47.29 61.80
N LEU A 81 85.74 48.32 60.99
CA LEU A 81 87.00 48.51 60.27
C LEU A 81 87.48 49.92 60.58
N GLY A 82 88.75 50.11 60.92
CA GLY A 82 89.28 51.41 61.32
C GLY A 82 90.69 51.69 60.82
N SER A 83 91.39 52.64 61.46
CA SER A 83 92.75 53.02 61.05
C SER A 83 93.76 51.87 61.15
N ALA A 84 93.52 50.87 62.01
CA ALA A 84 94.36 49.67 62.09
C ALA A 84 94.22 48.76 60.85
N ASP A 85 93.13 48.91 60.09
CA ASP A 85 92.83 48.16 58.88
C ASP A 85 93.20 48.97 57.61
N GLU A 86 94.04 50.01 57.75
CA GLU A 86 94.50 50.91 56.69
C GLU A 86 93.36 51.63 55.93
N ILE A 87 92.23 51.80 56.60
CA ILE A 87 91.07 52.50 56.05
C ILE A 87 91.22 54.02 56.22
N GLU A 88 91.04 54.75 55.12
CA GLU A 88 91.02 56.21 55.09
C GLU A 88 89.63 56.74 54.71
N PRO A 89 89.26 57.95 55.17
CA PRO A 89 88.10 58.66 54.63
C PRO A 89 88.21 58.82 53.12
N GLY A 90 87.19 58.36 52.38
CA GLY A 90 87.13 58.36 50.93
C GLY A 90 87.19 56.98 50.28
N THR A 91 87.61 55.93 51.01
CA THR A 91 87.70 54.55 50.50
C THR A 91 86.34 53.97 50.13
N PHE A 92 86.25 53.24 49.02
CA PHE A 92 85.03 52.58 48.55
C PHE A 92 85.01 51.08 48.88
N LEU A 93 83.88 50.60 49.43
CA LEU A 93 83.65 49.18 49.70
C LEU A 93 82.40 48.68 48.96
N ARG A 94 82.46 47.46 48.41
CA ARG A 94 81.32 46.72 47.86
C ARG A 94 80.65 45.91 48.95
N VAL A 95 79.33 45.95 48.98
CA VAL A 95 78.52 45.20 49.94
C VAL A 95 77.83 44.04 49.23
N TYR A 96 78.08 42.81 49.66
CA TYR A 96 77.46 41.59 49.14
C TYR A 96 76.50 40.96 50.16
N ASP A 97 75.53 40.21 49.64
CA ASP A 97 74.61 39.42 50.44
C ASP A 97 75.38 38.33 51.19
N PRO A 98 75.17 38.15 52.51
CA PRO A 98 75.79 37.04 53.24
C PRO A 98 75.38 35.65 52.73
N ALA A 99 74.21 35.52 52.07
CA ALA A 99 73.72 34.25 51.54
C ALA A 99 74.23 33.93 50.11
N ASP A 100 74.60 34.95 49.34
CA ASP A 100 75.12 34.82 47.98
C ASP A 100 76.25 35.82 47.76
N ALA A 101 77.49 35.33 47.84
CA ALA A 101 78.70 36.13 47.67
C ALA A 101 78.84 36.78 46.28
N HIS A 102 77.99 36.41 45.32
CA HIS A 102 77.97 36.99 43.98
C HIS A 102 76.91 38.09 43.81
N LEU A 103 75.99 38.25 44.76
CA LEU A 103 74.93 39.26 44.71
C LEU A 103 75.41 40.58 45.35
N LEU A 104 75.72 41.56 44.51
CA LEU A 104 76.08 42.91 44.94
C LEU A 104 74.83 43.64 45.44
N VAL A 105 74.77 43.96 46.73
CA VAL A 105 73.68 44.70 47.38
C VAL A 105 73.88 46.21 47.21
N GLY A 106 75.12 46.70 47.26
CA GLY A 106 75.39 48.13 47.08
C GLY A 106 76.86 48.53 47.19
N LEU A 107 77.10 49.83 47.05
CA LEU A 107 78.40 50.47 47.19
C LEU A 107 78.36 51.47 48.34
N ILE A 108 79.36 51.46 49.21
CA ILE A 108 79.51 52.41 50.31
C ILE A 108 80.86 53.13 50.22
N GLN A 109 80.92 54.39 50.66
CA GLN A 109 82.14 55.18 50.75
C GLN A 109 82.36 55.62 52.19
N ILE A 110 83.57 55.40 52.70
CA ILE A 110 83.92 55.72 54.08
C ILE A 110 83.99 57.23 54.25
N THR A 111 83.22 57.77 55.18
CA THR A 111 83.12 59.20 55.44
C THR A 111 83.97 59.62 56.64
N GLU A 112 84.04 58.78 57.67
CA GLU A 112 84.76 59.07 58.91
C GLU A 112 85.34 57.79 59.53
N VAL A 113 86.53 57.88 60.12
CA VAL A 113 87.17 56.77 60.83
C VAL A 113 87.23 57.12 62.31
N LEU A 114 86.45 56.39 63.11
CA LEU A 114 86.25 56.58 64.55
C LEU A 114 87.18 55.65 65.36
N GLY A 115 88.49 55.86 65.19
CA GLY A 115 89.56 55.13 65.90
C GLY A 115 90.01 53.85 65.20
N ASP A 116 90.72 53.00 65.95
CA ASP A 116 91.49 51.87 65.39
C ASP A 116 90.63 50.80 64.71
N HIS A 117 89.36 50.63 65.09
CA HIS A 117 88.50 49.52 64.63
C HIS A 117 87.05 49.92 64.28
N ARG A 118 86.79 51.20 64.00
CA ARG A 118 85.43 51.64 63.66
C ARG A 118 85.46 52.74 62.61
N ALA A 119 84.59 52.63 61.62
CA ALA A 119 84.40 53.64 60.60
C ALA A 119 82.91 53.79 60.27
N VAL A 120 82.54 54.98 59.83
CA VAL A 120 81.22 55.31 59.30
C VAL A 120 81.37 55.51 57.80
N ALA A 121 80.50 54.84 57.05
CA ALA A 121 80.41 54.94 55.60
C ALA A 121 79.03 55.41 55.16
N ARG A 122 78.97 56.06 54.01
CA ARG A 122 77.73 56.48 53.36
C ARG A 122 77.49 55.62 52.12
N GLN A 123 76.26 55.21 51.87
CA GLN A 123 75.89 54.57 50.61
C GLN A 123 76.06 55.51 49.41
N MET A 124 76.73 55.02 48.36
CA MET A 124 76.98 55.74 47.11
C MET A 124 76.24 55.07 45.94
N GLY A 125 75.35 55.82 45.29
CA GLY A 125 74.59 55.36 44.12
C GLY A 125 73.37 54.48 44.46
N LEU A 126 72.43 54.40 43.50
CA LEU A 126 71.27 53.51 43.61
C LEU A 126 71.73 52.06 43.49
N SER A 127 71.65 51.33 44.61
CA SER A 127 71.55 49.87 44.63
C SER A 127 70.41 49.44 43.72
N ASP A 128 70.55 48.30 43.04
CA ASP A 128 69.47 47.68 42.27
C ASP A 128 68.18 47.69 43.12
N ASN A 129 67.10 48.28 42.59
CA ASN A 129 65.97 48.86 43.34
C ASN A 129 65.12 47.86 44.17
N LEU A 130 65.59 46.63 44.37
CA LEU A 130 64.85 45.53 44.97
C LEU A 130 65.35 45.12 46.36
N ARG A 131 66.53 45.58 46.81
CA ARG A 131 67.05 45.26 48.17
C ARG A 131 67.84 46.41 48.79
N HIS A 132 67.48 46.78 50.01
CA HIS A 132 68.20 47.76 50.82
C HIS A 132 69.37 47.12 51.59
N LEU A 133 70.41 47.90 51.93
CA LEU A 133 71.52 47.47 52.79
C LEU A 133 70.99 47.03 54.15
N GLN A 134 71.43 45.86 54.63
CA GLN A 134 71.04 45.30 55.92
C GLN A 134 72.27 45.07 56.81
N PRO A 135 72.09 45.11 58.15
CA PRO A 135 73.12 44.62 59.07
C PRO A 135 73.53 43.19 58.72
N LYS A 136 74.82 42.88 58.85
CA LYS A 136 75.50 41.63 58.46
C LYS A 136 75.79 41.46 56.96
N ASP A 137 75.37 42.37 56.09
CA ASP A 137 75.90 42.37 54.73
C ASP A 137 77.42 42.55 54.77
N ARG A 138 78.15 41.94 53.84
CA ARG A 138 79.62 41.90 53.88
C ARG A 138 80.23 42.97 53.00
N ALA A 139 81.00 43.86 53.60
CA ALA A 139 81.73 44.91 52.90
C ALA A 139 83.16 44.47 52.59
N HIS A 140 83.56 44.57 51.33
CA HIS A 140 84.89 44.27 50.83
C HIS A 140 85.50 45.50 50.14
N GLU A 141 86.76 45.78 50.44
CA GLU A 141 87.50 46.90 49.85
C GLU A 141 87.70 46.74 48.34
N ILE A 142 87.44 47.80 47.57
CA ILE A 142 87.67 47.83 46.13
C ILE A 142 89.01 48.53 45.87
N ARG A 143 90.05 47.75 45.54
CA ARG A 143 91.35 48.31 45.16
C ARG A 143 91.53 48.50 43.65
N ASP A 144 90.69 47.88 42.82
CA ASP A 144 90.78 47.98 41.36
C ASP A 144 89.39 48.02 40.67
N LEU A 145 89.03 49.15 40.05
CA LEU A 145 87.75 49.37 39.36
C LEU A 145 87.60 48.53 38.07
N ALA A 146 88.67 47.89 37.58
CA ALA A 146 88.66 47.09 36.36
C ALA A 146 88.12 45.66 36.53
N GLN A 147 87.99 45.14 37.76
CA GLN A 147 87.46 43.79 38.03
C GLN A 147 85.92 43.71 38.05
N LEU A 148 85.24 44.74 37.53
CA LEU A 148 83.79 44.95 37.64
C LEU A 148 82.93 44.26 36.57
N ILE A 149 83.54 43.65 35.55
CA ILE A 149 82.81 43.05 34.42
C ILE A 149 83.45 41.71 34.08
N ASP A 150 83.11 40.64 34.81
CA ASP A 150 83.43 39.29 34.35
C ASP A 150 82.38 38.86 33.32
N GLY A 151 82.47 39.44 32.11
CA GLY A 151 81.51 39.25 31.01
C GLY A 151 81.33 37.79 30.59
N LYS A 152 82.22 36.88 31.03
CA LYS A 152 82.06 35.44 30.84
C LYS A 152 80.96 34.82 31.71
N ALA A 153 80.85 35.20 32.99
CA ALA A 153 79.87 34.59 33.88
C ALA A 153 78.42 34.92 33.48
N ILE A 154 78.16 36.16 33.06
CA ILE A 154 76.83 36.60 32.58
C ILE A 154 76.49 35.94 31.23
N ALA A 155 77.47 35.85 30.32
CA ALA A 155 77.27 35.19 29.03
C ALA A 155 77.00 33.68 29.19
N ASP A 156 77.66 33.01 30.13
CA ASP A 156 77.45 31.59 30.39
C ASP A 156 76.11 31.31 31.09
N GLN A 157 75.63 32.21 31.96
CA GLN A 157 74.30 32.12 32.56
C GLN A 157 73.18 32.33 31.51
N ALA A 158 73.31 33.33 30.64
CA ALA A 158 72.36 33.59 29.55
C ALA A 158 72.29 32.41 28.55
N ARG A 159 73.45 31.83 28.21
CA ARG A 159 73.52 30.61 27.38
C ARG A 159 72.84 29.41 28.00
N LYS A 160 72.94 29.23 29.33
CA LYS A 160 72.24 28.15 30.05
C LYS A 160 70.73 28.36 30.02
N THR A 161 70.24 29.57 30.30
CA THR A 161 68.80 29.86 30.26
C THR A 161 68.20 29.71 28.87
N GLU A 162 68.94 30.10 27.82
CA GLU A 162 68.52 29.92 26.43
C GLU A 162 68.51 28.43 26.04
N ALA A 163 69.51 27.66 26.49
CA ALA A 163 69.55 26.21 26.28
C ALA A 163 68.39 25.49 26.99
N ASP A 164 68.07 25.87 28.23
CA ASP A 164 66.96 25.29 29.00
C ASP A 164 65.59 25.63 28.38
N PHE A 165 65.42 26.87 27.91
CA PHE A 165 64.20 27.30 27.21
C PHE A 165 64.02 26.54 25.88
N ASN A 166 65.08 26.43 25.07
CA ASN A 166 65.06 25.69 23.82
C ASN A 166 64.80 24.19 24.05
N ALA A 167 65.32 23.62 25.13
CA ALA A 167 65.05 22.23 25.51
C ALA A 167 63.58 22.00 25.92
N LEU A 168 62.97 22.96 26.65
CA LEU A 168 61.56 22.91 27.03
C LEU A 168 60.64 23.04 25.79
N ASP A 169 60.93 24.00 24.91
CA ASP A 169 60.16 24.20 23.68
C ASP A 169 60.28 22.97 22.75
N ALA A 170 61.47 22.38 22.61
CA ALA A 170 61.64 21.14 21.86
C ALA A 170 60.84 19.97 22.46
N ALA A 171 60.77 19.86 23.80
CA ALA A 171 59.97 18.84 24.47
C ALA A 171 58.46 19.05 24.27
N ASP A 172 57.99 20.29 24.32
CA ASP A 172 56.58 20.61 24.09
C ASP A 172 56.18 20.43 22.62
N GLN A 173 57.03 20.80 21.66
CA GLN A 173 56.83 20.51 20.24
C GLN A 173 56.71 19.00 19.99
N GLN A 174 57.55 18.17 20.63
CA GLN A 174 57.43 16.72 20.56
C GLN A 174 56.12 16.20 21.16
N ARG A 175 55.69 16.76 22.30
CA ARG A 175 54.40 16.43 22.92
C ARG A 175 53.24 16.77 21.99
N TYR A 176 53.20 17.98 21.41
CA TYR A 176 52.15 18.37 20.47
C TYR A 176 52.15 17.53 19.19
N ALA A 177 53.31 17.19 18.65
CA ALA A 177 53.42 16.28 17.52
C ALA A 177 52.83 14.91 17.85
N SER A 178 53.18 14.34 19.01
CA SER A 178 52.63 13.06 19.47
C SER A 178 51.11 13.13 19.66
N LEU A 179 50.59 14.19 20.27
CA LEU A 179 49.17 14.39 20.49
C LEU A 179 48.41 14.53 19.16
N ARG A 180 48.97 15.27 18.19
CA ARG A 180 48.42 15.38 16.84
C ARG A 180 48.34 14.02 16.15
N THR A 181 49.40 13.20 16.24
CA THR A 181 49.37 11.86 15.67
C THR A 181 48.33 10.96 16.34
N GLN A 182 48.18 11.04 17.66
CA GLN A 182 47.15 10.30 18.40
C GLN A 182 45.73 10.72 18.00
N TYR A 183 45.46 12.02 17.87
CA TYR A 183 44.16 12.51 17.40
C TYR A 183 43.87 12.10 15.96
N GLN A 184 44.86 12.16 15.07
CA GLN A 184 44.70 11.69 13.68
C GLN A 184 44.39 10.19 13.62
N GLN A 185 45.06 9.38 14.44
CA GLN A 185 44.78 7.95 14.56
C GLN A 185 43.38 7.69 15.13
N ALA A 186 42.98 8.42 16.17
CA ALA A 186 41.64 8.30 16.77
C ALA A 186 40.55 8.70 15.78
N LEU A 187 40.76 9.76 14.99
CA LEU A 187 39.83 10.20 13.95
C LEU A 187 39.68 9.14 12.85
N ALA A 188 40.79 8.59 12.35
CA ALA A 188 40.75 7.51 11.36
C ALA A 188 40.06 6.25 11.89
N ALA A 189 40.32 5.89 13.16
CA ALA A 189 39.64 4.78 13.82
C ALA A 189 38.14 5.03 14.02
N ALA A 190 37.73 6.27 14.30
CA ALA A 190 36.31 6.64 14.40
C ALA A 190 35.61 6.59 13.04
N GLN A 191 36.25 7.11 11.99
CA GLN A 191 35.74 7.06 10.61
C GLN A 191 35.53 5.63 10.14
N THR A 192 36.55 4.78 10.28
CA THR A 192 36.44 3.35 9.91
C THR A 192 35.35 2.61 10.67
N ARG A 193 35.15 2.91 11.96
CA ARG A 193 34.03 2.35 12.75
C ARG A 193 32.67 2.84 12.23
N PHE A 194 32.56 4.12 11.90
CA PHE A 194 31.31 4.69 11.39
C PHE A 194 30.96 4.12 10.01
N ASP A 195 31.93 4.00 9.11
CA ASP A 195 31.75 3.38 7.79
C ASP A 195 31.36 1.90 7.92
N ALA A 196 31.97 1.17 8.85
CA ALA A 196 31.58 -0.20 9.16
C ALA A 196 30.14 -0.28 9.71
N GLN A 197 29.71 0.69 10.52
CA GLN A 197 28.33 0.76 11.00
C GLN A 197 27.34 1.07 9.88
N LEU A 198 27.65 2.02 8.99
CA LEU A 198 26.82 2.35 7.84
C LEU A 198 26.65 1.17 6.87
N THR A 199 27.73 0.45 6.59
CA THR A 199 27.65 -0.74 5.71
C THR A 199 26.88 -1.88 6.37
N ALA A 200 27.04 -2.09 7.69
CA ALA A 200 26.26 -3.09 8.42
C ALA A 200 24.77 -2.75 8.48
N THR A 201 24.39 -1.48 8.68
CA THR A 201 22.98 -1.07 8.68
C THR A 201 22.37 -1.13 7.29
N ALA A 202 23.11 -0.75 6.25
CA ALA A 202 22.67 -0.91 4.86
C ALA A 202 22.41 -2.38 4.51
N ALA A 203 23.36 -3.28 4.82
CA ALA A 203 23.21 -4.71 4.58
C ALA A 203 22.04 -5.32 5.38
N ALA A 204 21.81 -4.87 6.62
CA ALA A 204 20.66 -5.28 7.41
C ALA A 204 19.34 -4.78 6.82
N GLY A 205 19.32 -3.57 6.27
CA GLY A 205 18.16 -2.99 5.58
C GLY A 205 17.82 -3.76 4.30
N GLU A 206 18.79 -4.03 3.44
CA GLU A 206 18.62 -4.83 2.22
C GLU A 206 18.11 -6.24 2.53
N LYS A 207 18.63 -6.87 3.58
CA LYS A 207 18.16 -8.19 4.03
C LYS A 207 16.69 -8.15 4.45
N ARG A 208 16.27 -7.14 5.22
CA ARG A 208 14.86 -6.97 5.63
C ARG A 208 13.93 -6.73 4.45
N LEU A 209 14.37 -5.93 3.47
CA LEU A 209 13.60 -5.71 2.23
C LEU A 209 13.44 -7.01 1.45
N ALA A 210 14.53 -7.78 1.28
CA ALA A 210 14.47 -9.07 0.60
C ALA A 210 13.57 -10.09 1.31
N GLU A 211 13.59 -10.14 2.65
CA GLU A 211 12.70 -10.98 3.46
C GLU A 211 11.23 -10.56 3.32
N SER A 212 10.94 -9.26 3.35
CA SER A 212 9.59 -8.72 3.14
C SER A 212 9.07 -9.01 1.73
N ASP A 213 9.90 -8.81 0.70
CA ASP A 213 9.55 -9.10 -0.69
C ASP A 213 9.28 -10.59 -0.91
N ALA A 214 10.08 -11.47 -0.30
CA ALA A 214 9.86 -12.92 -0.36
C ALA A 214 8.54 -13.31 0.32
N ALA A 215 8.23 -12.72 1.48
CA ALA A 215 6.97 -12.93 2.19
C ALA A 215 5.76 -12.46 1.36
N HIS A 216 5.83 -11.26 0.77
CA HIS A 216 4.78 -10.74 -0.11
C HIS A 216 4.57 -11.59 -1.35
N ARG A 217 5.64 -12.05 -2.01
CA ARG A 217 5.53 -12.96 -3.16
C ARG A 217 4.86 -14.27 -2.79
N HIS A 218 5.25 -14.87 -1.67
CA HIS A 218 4.62 -16.09 -1.17
C HIS A 218 3.13 -15.88 -0.85
N GLN A 219 2.76 -14.74 -0.24
CA GLN A 219 1.36 -14.41 0.01
C GLN A 219 0.56 -14.28 -1.28
N LEU A 220 1.09 -13.57 -2.29
CA LEU A 220 0.45 -13.44 -3.60
C LEU A 220 0.30 -14.80 -4.29
N GLU A 221 1.28 -15.68 -4.20
CA GLU A 221 1.18 -17.05 -4.73
C GLU A 221 0.07 -17.85 -4.05
N LEU A 222 -0.05 -17.77 -2.73
CA LEU A 222 -1.14 -18.41 -1.98
C LEU A 222 -2.51 -17.85 -2.39
N GLU A 223 -2.64 -16.53 -2.54
CA GLU A 223 -3.88 -15.88 -2.98
C GLU A 223 -4.25 -16.28 -4.41
N LEU A 224 -3.27 -16.36 -5.32
CA LEU A 224 -3.48 -16.82 -6.70
C LEU A 224 -3.90 -18.30 -6.75
N VAL A 225 -3.31 -19.16 -5.91
CA VAL A 225 -3.72 -20.57 -5.81
C VAL A 225 -5.15 -20.66 -5.29
N LYS A 226 -5.51 -19.93 -4.22
CA LYS A 226 -6.88 -19.87 -3.69
C LYS A 226 -7.88 -19.39 -4.75
N ALA A 227 -7.57 -18.28 -5.44
CA ALA A 227 -8.43 -17.77 -6.51
C ALA A 227 -8.62 -18.78 -7.65
N ARG A 228 -7.58 -19.56 -7.99
CA ARG A 228 -7.68 -20.62 -9.00
C ARG A 228 -8.54 -21.79 -8.52
N THR A 229 -8.41 -22.22 -7.27
CA THR A 229 -9.24 -23.29 -6.72
C THR A 229 -10.71 -22.87 -6.62
N ASP A 230 -10.97 -21.63 -6.19
CA ASP A 230 -12.32 -21.08 -6.08
C ASP A 230 -12.98 -20.94 -7.45
N LEU A 231 -12.23 -20.47 -8.45
CA LEU A 231 -12.71 -20.38 -9.82
C LEU A 231 -12.99 -21.76 -10.43
N ALA A 232 -12.16 -22.78 -10.13
CA ALA A 232 -12.41 -24.14 -10.55
C ALA A 232 -13.68 -24.71 -9.90
N ALA A 233 -13.86 -24.53 -8.59
CA ALA A 233 -15.06 -24.94 -7.85
C ALA A 233 -16.33 -24.23 -8.34
N LEU A 234 -16.23 -22.94 -8.67
CA LEU A 234 -17.35 -22.19 -9.24
C LEU A 234 -17.71 -22.67 -10.64
N ARG A 235 -16.71 -23.00 -11.47
CA ARG A 235 -16.96 -23.59 -12.80
C ARG A 235 -17.63 -24.96 -12.71
N THR A 236 -17.23 -25.82 -11.77
CA THR A 236 -17.88 -27.12 -11.58
C THR A 236 -19.31 -26.95 -11.07
N ALA A 237 -19.54 -26.06 -10.09
CA ALA A 237 -20.88 -25.77 -9.59
C ALA A 237 -21.81 -25.20 -10.67
N MET A 238 -21.33 -24.28 -11.50
CA MET A 238 -22.12 -23.76 -12.64
C MET A 238 -22.37 -24.85 -13.68
N ALA A 239 -21.40 -25.71 -13.98
CA ALA A 239 -21.59 -26.82 -14.91
C ALA A 239 -22.63 -27.82 -14.39
N GLU A 240 -22.63 -28.12 -13.09
CA GLU A 240 -23.64 -28.96 -12.43
C GLU A 240 -25.03 -28.31 -12.47
N GLN A 241 -25.13 -27.01 -12.18
CA GLN A 241 -26.41 -26.27 -12.27
C GLN A 241 -26.96 -26.26 -13.70
N VAL A 242 -26.11 -26.02 -14.70
CA VAL A 242 -26.51 -26.07 -16.11
C VAL A 242 -26.92 -27.47 -16.52
N ALA A 243 -26.19 -28.51 -16.11
CA ALA A 243 -26.54 -29.90 -16.40
C ALA A 243 -27.88 -30.29 -15.74
N ALA A 244 -28.11 -29.89 -14.49
CA ALA A 244 -29.37 -30.09 -13.79
C ALA A 244 -30.53 -29.36 -14.51
N GLY A 245 -30.32 -28.11 -14.93
CA GLY A 245 -31.28 -27.33 -15.71
C GLY A 245 -31.65 -28.01 -17.03
N ILE A 246 -30.65 -28.41 -17.84
CA ILE A 246 -30.87 -29.14 -19.09
C ILE A 246 -31.62 -30.45 -18.85
N SER A 247 -31.30 -31.18 -17.78
CA SER A 247 -32.00 -32.42 -17.44
C SER A 247 -33.46 -32.17 -17.03
N GLY A 248 -33.74 -31.07 -16.33
CA GLY A 248 -35.09 -30.63 -15.99
C GLY A 248 -35.90 -30.25 -17.23
N ASP A 249 -35.31 -29.48 -18.13
CA ASP A 249 -35.93 -29.07 -19.39
C ASP A 249 -36.23 -30.29 -20.28
N ARG A 250 -35.31 -31.26 -20.37
CA ARG A 250 -35.54 -32.51 -21.11
C ARG A 250 -36.72 -33.29 -20.53
N LYS A 251 -36.78 -33.47 -19.21
CA LYS A 251 -37.91 -34.15 -18.55
C LYS A 251 -39.23 -33.43 -18.81
N ALA A 252 -39.25 -32.10 -18.67
CA ALA A 252 -40.44 -31.31 -18.94
C ALA A 252 -40.88 -31.41 -20.42
N GLN A 253 -39.93 -31.47 -21.36
CA GLN A 253 -40.22 -31.70 -22.78
C GLN A 253 -40.74 -33.12 -23.05
N GLU A 254 -40.13 -34.14 -22.44
CA GLU A 254 -40.59 -35.54 -22.54
C GLU A 254 -42.01 -35.70 -21.98
N GLU A 255 -42.31 -35.10 -20.83
CA GLU A 255 -43.65 -35.09 -20.23
C GLU A 255 -44.66 -34.37 -21.14
N ARG A 256 -44.31 -33.20 -21.69
CA ARG A 256 -45.16 -32.49 -22.67
C ARG A 256 -45.39 -33.32 -23.93
N PHE A 257 -44.36 -33.96 -24.46
CA PHE A 257 -44.46 -34.80 -25.64
C PHE A 257 -45.36 -36.03 -25.38
N ALA A 258 -45.22 -36.66 -24.21
CA ALA A 258 -46.08 -37.76 -23.79
C ALA A 258 -47.54 -37.32 -23.66
N ALA A 259 -47.80 -36.16 -23.05
CA ALA A 259 -49.14 -35.58 -22.92
C ALA A 259 -49.77 -35.28 -24.29
N LEU A 260 -49.04 -34.62 -25.19
CA LEU A 260 -49.51 -34.33 -26.56
C LEU A 260 -49.75 -35.61 -27.37
N THR A 261 -48.92 -36.64 -27.17
CA THR A 261 -49.09 -37.93 -27.84
C THR A 261 -50.34 -38.65 -27.34
N ALA A 262 -50.62 -38.60 -26.03
CA ALA A 262 -51.84 -39.15 -25.45
C ALA A 262 -53.09 -38.39 -25.92
N GLU A 263 -53.02 -37.06 -25.99
CA GLU A 263 -54.11 -36.23 -26.53
C GLU A 263 -54.37 -36.55 -28.00
N ARG A 264 -53.33 -36.67 -28.82
CA ARG A 264 -53.45 -37.09 -30.23
C ARG A 264 -54.13 -38.45 -30.35
N ALA A 265 -53.76 -39.43 -29.52
CA ALA A 265 -54.37 -40.76 -29.54
C ALA A 265 -55.87 -40.70 -29.15
N ASN A 266 -56.23 -39.87 -28.17
CA ASN A 266 -57.62 -39.65 -27.78
C ASN A 266 -58.43 -38.97 -28.90
N LEU A 267 -57.87 -37.92 -29.52
CA LEU A 267 -58.50 -37.25 -30.65
C LEU A 267 -58.69 -38.20 -31.85
N GLN A 268 -57.71 -39.06 -32.14
CA GLN A 268 -57.84 -40.06 -33.19
C GLN A 268 -58.98 -41.04 -32.88
N ALA A 269 -59.07 -41.54 -31.64
CA ALA A 269 -60.16 -42.42 -31.23
C ALA A 269 -61.53 -41.75 -31.33
N GLN A 270 -61.62 -40.44 -31.03
CA GLN A 270 -62.85 -39.66 -31.23
C GLN A 270 -63.21 -39.52 -32.71
N VAL A 271 -62.23 -39.24 -33.58
CA VAL A 271 -62.43 -39.18 -35.03
C VAL A 271 -62.92 -40.52 -35.56
N ASP A 272 -62.28 -41.63 -35.19
CA ASP A 272 -62.67 -42.97 -35.63
C ASP A 272 -64.09 -43.32 -35.15
N SER A 273 -64.45 -42.93 -33.91
CA SER A 273 -65.82 -43.10 -33.39
C SER A 273 -66.86 -42.27 -34.15
N LEU A 274 -66.53 -41.02 -34.50
CA LEU A 274 -67.42 -40.16 -35.29
C LEU A 274 -67.60 -40.69 -36.70
N LEU A 275 -66.53 -41.15 -37.36
CA LEU A 275 -66.61 -41.79 -38.67
C LEU A 275 -67.48 -43.06 -38.64
N HIS A 276 -67.39 -43.85 -37.56
CA HIS A 276 -68.27 -45.01 -37.41
C HIS A 276 -69.74 -44.61 -37.27
N LYS A 277 -70.04 -43.58 -36.47
CA LYS A 277 -71.39 -43.04 -36.35
C LYS A 277 -71.92 -42.45 -37.66
N GLU A 278 -71.07 -41.79 -38.44
CA GLU A 278 -71.43 -41.29 -39.78
C GLU A 278 -71.82 -42.45 -40.70
N GLN A 279 -71.03 -43.53 -40.73
CA GLN A 279 -71.35 -44.73 -41.50
C GLN A 279 -72.67 -45.40 -41.04
N GLU A 280 -72.94 -45.44 -39.72
CA GLU A 280 -74.21 -45.94 -39.18
C GLU A 280 -75.39 -45.08 -39.62
N ILE A 281 -75.25 -43.75 -39.58
CA ILE A 281 -76.28 -42.80 -40.02
C ILE A 281 -76.52 -42.94 -41.52
N ASP A 282 -75.48 -43.06 -42.34
CA ASP A 282 -75.59 -43.26 -43.79
C ASP A 282 -76.29 -44.59 -44.13
N ALA A 283 -75.93 -45.67 -43.43
CA ALA A 283 -76.59 -46.96 -43.58
C ALA A 283 -78.07 -46.90 -43.19
N HIS A 284 -78.39 -46.21 -42.08
CA HIS A 284 -79.76 -45.99 -41.65
C HIS A 284 -80.55 -45.12 -42.65
N ALA A 285 -79.96 -44.04 -43.15
CA ALA A 285 -80.57 -43.17 -44.15
C ALA A 285 -80.86 -43.95 -45.45
N ALA A 286 -79.92 -44.77 -45.92
CA ALA A 286 -80.12 -45.64 -47.08
C ALA A 286 -81.26 -46.66 -46.84
N ALA A 287 -81.36 -47.23 -45.64
CA ALA A 287 -82.45 -48.14 -45.27
C ALA A 287 -83.83 -47.42 -45.27
N VAL A 288 -83.90 -46.22 -44.70
CA VAL A 288 -85.14 -45.41 -44.70
C VAL A 288 -85.55 -45.00 -46.10
N ILE A 289 -84.60 -44.59 -46.96
CA ILE A 289 -84.88 -44.26 -48.37
C ILE A 289 -85.45 -45.48 -49.10
N LYS A 290 -84.88 -46.66 -48.87
CA LYS A 290 -85.39 -47.91 -49.45
C LYS A 290 -86.80 -48.24 -48.95
N GLU A 291 -87.04 -48.12 -47.65
CA GLU A 291 -88.36 -48.35 -47.05
C GLU A 291 -89.41 -47.36 -47.60
N GLN A 292 -89.06 -46.08 -47.73
CA GLN A 292 -89.91 -45.07 -48.35
C GLN A 292 -90.22 -45.42 -49.81
N ALA A 293 -89.22 -45.81 -50.60
CA ALA A 293 -89.43 -46.23 -51.98
C ALA A 293 -90.32 -47.47 -52.10
N GLU A 294 -90.23 -48.42 -51.16
CA GLU A 294 -91.12 -49.59 -51.09
C GLU A 294 -92.55 -49.18 -50.71
N ARG A 295 -92.73 -48.32 -49.70
CA ARG A 295 -94.04 -47.77 -49.32
C ARG A 295 -94.66 -46.98 -50.46
N ASP A 296 -93.89 -46.17 -51.17
CA ASP A 296 -94.35 -45.39 -52.32
C ASP A 296 -94.80 -46.30 -53.47
N ARG A 297 -94.09 -47.41 -53.74
CA ARG A 297 -94.53 -48.42 -54.71
C ARG A 297 -95.84 -49.08 -54.31
N VAL A 298 -95.99 -49.47 -53.04
CA VAL A 298 -97.23 -50.07 -52.52
C VAL A 298 -98.39 -49.07 -52.59
N ASN A 299 -98.14 -47.81 -52.21
CA ASN A 299 -99.12 -46.74 -52.31
C ASN A 299 -99.53 -46.48 -53.76
N GLN A 300 -98.57 -46.43 -54.70
CA GLN A 300 -98.85 -46.28 -56.13
C GLN A 300 -99.69 -47.44 -56.66
N ALA A 301 -99.37 -48.69 -56.30
CA ALA A 301 -100.14 -49.87 -56.70
C ALA A 301 -101.56 -49.87 -56.09
N THR A 302 -101.71 -49.40 -54.85
CA THR A 302 -103.01 -49.28 -54.18
C THR A 302 -103.85 -48.18 -54.84
N VAL A 303 -103.25 -47.01 -55.11
CA VAL A 303 -103.92 -45.91 -55.81
C VAL A 303 -104.29 -46.31 -57.23
N SER A 304 -103.43 -47.02 -57.98
CA SER A 304 -103.77 -47.51 -59.31
C SER A 304 -104.92 -48.52 -59.27
N ALA A 305 -104.91 -49.45 -58.31
CA ALA A 305 -106.02 -50.40 -58.10
C ALA A 305 -107.32 -49.68 -57.70
N GLU A 306 -107.27 -48.65 -56.87
CA GLU A 306 -108.42 -47.80 -56.56
C GLU A 306 -108.92 -47.04 -57.78
N VAL A 307 -108.03 -46.49 -58.62
CA VAL A 307 -108.40 -45.80 -59.85
C VAL A 307 -109.06 -46.78 -60.83
N GLU A 308 -108.50 -47.96 -61.02
CA GLU A 308 -109.11 -49.04 -61.83
C GLU A 308 -110.48 -49.44 -61.27
N ALA A 309 -110.59 -49.64 -59.95
CA ALA A 309 -111.87 -49.96 -59.30
C ALA A 309 -112.91 -48.84 -59.47
N ARG A 310 -112.49 -47.57 -59.34
CA ARG A 310 -113.36 -46.41 -59.59
C ARG A 310 -113.76 -46.31 -61.06
N GLN A 311 -112.87 -46.63 -62.00
CA GLN A 311 -113.22 -46.68 -63.43
C GLN A 311 -114.25 -47.78 -63.71
N VAL A 312 -114.09 -48.97 -63.11
CA VAL A 312 -115.08 -50.05 -63.23
C VAL A 312 -116.42 -49.67 -62.58
N LEU A 313 -116.39 -49.05 -61.40
CA LEU A 313 -117.59 -48.55 -60.74
C LEU A 313 -118.24 -47.41 -61.52
N GLN A 314 -117.47 -46.50 -62.10
CA GLN A 314 -117.98 -45.44 -62.97
C GLN A 314 -118.60 -46.04 -64.22
N ALA A 315 -117.94 -46.99 -64.89
CA ALA A 315 -118.53 -47.69 -66.04
C ALA A 315 -119.83 -48.44 -65.68
N ARG A 316 -119.89 -49.03 -64.48
CA ARG A 316 -121.13 -49.65 -63.95
C ARG A 316 -122.18 -48.61 -63.57
N LEU A 317 -121.79 -47.45 -63.04
CA LEU A 317 -122.70 -46.35 -62.76
C LEU A 317 -123.22 -45.77 -64.07
N ASP A 318 -122.38 -45.54 -65.09
CA ASP A 318 -122.78 -45.11 -66.42
C ASP A 318 -123.70 -46.17 -67.07
N GLU A 319 -123.44 -47.48 -66.90
CA GLU A 319 -124.33 -48.56 -67.34
C GLU A 319 -125.67 -48.57 -66.58
N LEU A 320 -125.63 -48.35 -65.26
CA LEU A 320 -126.82 -48.26 -64.40
C LEU A 320 -127.59 -46.98 -64.67
N GLU A 321 -126.94 -45.84 -64.93
CA GLU A 321 -127.50 -44.56 -65.34
C GLU A 321 -128.09 -44.67 -66.73
N ALA A 322 -127.44 -45.36 -67.68
CA ALA A 322 -128.03 -45.68 -68.98
C ALA A 322 -129.28 -46.57 -68.84
N ARG A 323 -129.28 -47.51 -67.87
CA ARG A 323 -130.48 -48.31 -67.51
C ARG A 323 -131.53 -47.50 -66.75
N LEU A 324 -131.12 -46.51 -65.97
CA LEU A 324 -131.95 -45.59 -65.18
C LEU A 324 -132.26 -44.30 -65.92
N ALA A 325 -131.86 -44.13 -67.18
CA ALA A 325 -132.10 -42.94 -68.02
C ALA A 325 -133.60 -42.73 -68.35
N GLY A 326 -134.49 -43.36 -67.60
CA GLY A 326 -135.89 -43.00 -67.46
C GLY A 326 -136.28 -42.34 -66.12
N HIS A 327 -135.46 -42.28 -65.06
CA HIS A 327 -135.81 -41.75 -63.74
C HIS A 327 -134.69 -40.89 -63.12
N ALA A 328 -134.94 -39.59 -62.99
CA ALA A 328 -134.03 -38.60 -62.41
C ALA A 328 -133.91 -38.75 -60.88
N VAL A 329 -132.69 -38.72 -60.35
CA VAL A 329 -132.42 -38.55 -58.91
C VAL A 329 -131.50 -37.34 -58.71
N ALA A 330 -131.88 -36.50 -57.75
CA ALA A 330 -131.26 -35.21 -57.46
C ALA A 330 -129.86 -35.34 -56.80
N PRO A 331 -128.93 -34.41 -57.06
CA PRO A 331 -127.64 -34.38 -56.37
C PRO A 331 -127.82 -33.97 -54.90
N ILE A 332 -127.23 -34.76 -53.99
CA ILE A 332 -127.17 -34.48 -52.56
C ILE A 332 -126.06 -33.45 -52.31
N THR A 333 -126.45 -32.25 -51.87
CA THR A 333 -125.55 -31.20 -51.37
C THR A 333 -125.12 -31.51 -49.93
N VAL A 334 -123.90 -32.03 -49.73
CA VAL A 334 -123.24 -32.07 -48.41
C VAL A 334 -121.98 -31.23 -48.44
N LEU A 335 -122.15 -29.92 -48.26
CA LEU A 335 -121.11 -29.02 -47.76
C LEU A 335 -121.80 -28.02 -46.83
N ALA A 336 -121.88 -28.38 -45.55
CA ALA A 336 -122.40 -27.49 -44.52
C ALA A 336 -121.46 -26.29 -44.35
N ASN A 337 -121.97 -25.09 -44.65
CA ASN A 337 -121.31 -23.81 -44.40
C ASN A 337 -121.31 -23.52 -42.89
N ASP A 338 -120.17 -23.09 -42.36
CA ASP A 338 -120.08 -22.51 -41.01
C ASP A 338 -120.77 -21.11 -41.04
N PRO A 339 -121.88 -20.89 -40.31
CA PRO A 339 -122.79 -19.76 -40.52
C PRO A 339 -122.22 -18.39 -40.14
N THR A 340 -121.01 -18.32 -39.58
CA THR A 340 -120.38 -17.05 -39.17
C THR A 340 -119.44 -16.45 -40.22
N ARG A 341 -118.95 -17.23 -41.19
CA ARG A 341 -117.95 -16.76 -42.18
C ARG A 341 -118.12 -17.29 -43.61
N ASN A 342 -119.11 -18.15 -43.89
CA ASN A 342 -119.34 -18.73 -45.23
C ASN A 342 -118.09 -19.42 -45.81
N GLU A 343 -117.37 -20.18 -44.98
CA GLU A 343 -116.25 -21.03 -45.42
C GLU A 343 -116.67 -22.50 -45.35
N THR A 344 -116.22 -23.29 -46.32
CA THR A 344 -116.35 -24.75 -46.29
C THR A 344 -115.37 -25.34 -45.26
N VAL A 345 -115.67 -26.53 -44.71
CA VAL A 345 -114.81 -27.20 -43.71
C VAL A 345 -113.35 -27.37 -44.21
N LEU A 346 -113.16 -27.61 -45.51
CA LEU A 346 -111.84 -27.73 -46.13
C LEU A 346 -111.07 -26.39 -46.16
N GLU A 347 -111.76 -25.28 -46.44
CA GLU A 347 -111.16 -23.94 -46.40
C GLU A 347 -110.72 -23.56 -44.99
N LYS A 348 -111.53 -23.90 -43.98
CA LYS A 348 -111.20 -23.69 -42.56
C LYS A 348 -109.97 -24.49 -42.14
N VAL A 349 -109.89 -25.77 -42.52
CA VAL A 349 -108.72 -26.62 -42.24
C VAL A 349 -107.48 -26.10 -42.95
N ASN A 350 -107.58 -25.67 -44.22
CA ASN A 350 -106.46 -25.10 -44.96
C ASN A 350 -105.96 -23.78 -44.34
N ARG A 351 -106.85 -22.91 -43.86
CA ARG A 351 -106.47 -21.68 -43.15
C ARG A 351 -105.77 -22.00 -41.84
N LEU A 352 -106.35 -22.87 -41.01
CA LEU A 352 -105.74 -23.28 -39.74
C LEU A 352 -104.36 -23.94 -39.95
N ASN A 353 -104.18 -24.71 -41.02
CA ASN A 353 -102.87 -25.28 -41.38
C ASN A 353 -101.86 -24.19 -41.79
N ARG A 354 -102.29 -23.15 -42.52
CA ARG A 354 -101.43 -22.01 -42.87
C ARG A 354 -101.03 -21.20 -41.63
N GLU A 355 -101.99 -20.92 -40.74
CA GLU A 355 -101.73 -20.23 -39.46
C GLU A 355 -100.78 -21.04 -38.58
N LEU A 356 -101.01 -22.36 -38.45
CA LEU A 356 -100.12 -23.27 -37.72
C LEU A 356 -98.71 -23.29 -38.31
N ASN A 357 -98.57 -23.29 -39.63
CA ASN A 357 -97.26 -23.25 -40.30
C ASN A 357 -96.54 -21.92 -40.08
N VAL A 358 -97.26 -20.79 -40.09
CA VAL A 358 -96.69 -19.48 -39.77
C VAL A 358 -96.18 -19.43 -38.33
N GLU A 359 -96.93 -19.97 -37.37
CA GLU A 359 -96.49 -20.01 -35.97
C GLU A 359 -95.32 -20.98 -35.74
N ARG A 360 -95.28 -22.12 -36.46
CA ARG A 360 -94.13 -23.04 -36.44
C ARG A 360 -92.86 -22.37 -36.96
N GLU A 361 -92.94 -21.61 -38.04
CA GLU A 361 -91.79 -20.87 -38.57
C GLU A 361 -91.35 -19.74 -37.63
N ARG A 362 -92.28 -19.08 -36.93
CA ARG A 362 -91.96 -18.12 -35.87
C ARG A 362 -91.23 -18.79 -34.69
N ALA A 363 -91.70 -19.95 -34.24
CA ALA A 363 -91.05 -20.70 -33.17
C ALA A 363 -89.61 -21.10 -33.53
N LYS A 364 -89.38 -21.63 -34.74
CA LYS A 364 -88.03 -21.96 -35.22
C LYS A 364 -87.08 -20.75 -35.24
N ARG A 365 -87.57 -19.58 -35.66
CA ARG A 365 -86.77 -18.34 -35.67
C ARG A 365 -86.39 -17.89 -34.25
N LEU A 366 -87.32 -18.01 -33.30
CA LEU A 366 -87.05 -17.70 -31.91
C LEU A 366 -86.06 -18.68 -31.27
N GLU A 367 -86.16 -19.98 -31.58
CA GLU A 367 -85.18 -20.99 -31.15
C GLU A 367 -83.78 -20.71 -31.71
N ALA A 368 -83.69 -20.35 -32.99
CA ALA A 368 -82.42 -19.96 -33.61
C ALA A 368 -81.81 -18.73 -32.90
N ALA A 369 -82.60 -17.68 -32.67
CA ALA A 369 -82.15 -16.47 -31.97
C ALA A 369 -81.74 -16.76 -30.50
N LEU A 370 -82.45 -17.66 -29.81
CA LEU A 370 -82.09 -18.08 -28.46
C LEU A 370 -80.72 -18.79 -28.46
N SER A 371 -80.53 -19.74 -29.40
CA SER A 371 -79.28 -20.50 -29.53
C SER A 371 -78.09 -19.59 -29.87
N GLU A 372 -78.29 -18.58 -30.73
CA GLU A 372 -77.28 -17.59 -31.07
C GLU A 372 -76.89 -16.74 -29.85
N SER A 373 -77.88 -16.30 -29.05
CA SER A 373 -77.61 -15.55 -27.81
C SER A 373 -76.88 -16.41 -26.77
N GLN A 374 -77.21 -17.70 -26.65
CA GLN A 374 -76.56 -18.62 -25.74
C GLN A 374 -75.10 -18.87 -26.16
N ALA A 375 -74.85 -19.03 -27.46
CA ALA A 375 -73.50 -19.12 -27.99
C ALA A 375 -72.69 -17.83 -27.76
N GLY A 376 -73.33 -16.67 -27.92
CA GLY A 376 -72.75 -15.36 -27.61
C GLY A 376 -72.36 -15.22 -26.13
N LEU A 377 -73.23 -15.64 -25.21
CA LEU A 377 -72.95 -15.65 -23.77
C LEU A 377 -71.83 -16.62 -23.39
N ALA A 378 -71.81 -17.82 -23.96
CA ALA A 378 -70.73 -18.79 -23.73
C ALA A 378 -69.37 -18.25 -24.19
N SER A 379 -69.33 -17.62 -25.37
CA SER A 379 -68.13 -16.96 -25.89
C SER A 379 -67.68 -15.79 -25.00
N ALA A 380 -68.62 -14.97 -24.53
CA ALA A 380 -68.32 -13.89 -23.60
C ALA A 380 -67.74 -14.42 -22.28
N HIS A 381 -68.31 -15.48 -21.70
CA HIS A 381 -67.77 -16.11 -20.49
C HIS A 381 -66.36 -16.69 -20.69
N GLN A 382 -66.09 -17.30 -21.85
CA GLN A 382 -64.74 -17.76 -22.20
C GLN A 382 -63.76 -16.58 -22.32
N SER A 383 -64.18 -15.45 -22.88
CA SER A 383 -63.34 -14.26 -22.96
C SER A 383 -63.03 -13.64 -21.59
N VAL A 384 -64.02 -13.62 -20.67
CA VAL A 384 -63.83 -13.12 -19.31
C VAL A 384 -62.87 -14.01 -18.53
N THR A 385 -63.05 -15.32 -18.59
CA THR A 385 -62.15 -16.28 -17.90
C THR A 385 -60.72 -16.21 -18.46
N ALA A 386 -60.55 -16.05 -19.77
CA ALA A 386 -59.23 -15.84 -20.37
C ALA A 386 -58.57 -14.53 -19.91
N LEU A 387 -59.34 -13.44 -19.77
CA LEU A 387 -58.83 -12.16 -19.24
C LEU A 387 -58.46 -12.26 -17.76
N GLU A 388 -59.25 -12.96 -16.95
CA GLU A 388 -58.94 -13.21 -15.53
C GLU A 388 -57.65 -14.02 -15.36
N GLN A 389 -57.44 -15.05 -16.18
CA GLN A 389 -56.18 -15.81 -16.21
C GLN A 389 -54.99 -14.92 -16.57
N ARG A 390 -55.15 -14.07 -17.59
CA ARG A 390 -54.10 -13.14 -18.02
C ARG A 390 -53.76 -12.10 -16.96
N ILE A 391 -54.75 -11.63 -16.18
CA ILE A 391 -54.53 -10.75 -15.02
C ILE A 391 -53.77 -11.50 -13.92
N ALA A 392 -54.13 -12.76 -13.65
CA ALA A 392 -53.45 -13.58 -12.65
C ALA A 392 -51.97 -13.86 -13.02
N GLU A 393 -51.66 -13.99 -14.31
CA GLU A 393 -50.28 -14.16 -14.82
C GLU A 393 -49.44 -12.87 -14.72
N LEU A 394 -50.05 -11.70 -14.80
CA LEU A 394 -49.35 -10.41 -14.67
C LEU A 394 -48.93 -10.09 -13.22
N GLY A 395 -49.71 -10.53 -12.23
CA GLY A 395 -49.39 -10.34 -10.80
C GLY A 395 -47.97 -10.81 -10.38
N PRO A 396 -47.53 -12.04 -10.69
CA PRO A 396 -46.18 -12.50 -10.37
C PRO A 396 -45.09 -11.81 -11.21
N ALA A 397 -45.40 -11.30 -12.41
CA ALA A 397 -44.45 -10.51 -13.19
C ALA A 397 -44.16 -9.16 -12.52
N ASP A 398 -45.19 -8.48 -12.00
CA ASP A 398 -45.04 -7.24 -11.24
C ASP A 398 -44.28 -7.46 -9.91
N ALA A 399 -44.52 -8.58 -9.23
CA ALA A 399 -43.77 -8.95 -8.03
C ALA A 399 -42.27 -9.16 -8.33
N ARG A 400 -41.93 -9.83 -9.44
CA ARG A 400 -40.54 -10.01 -9.88
C ARG A 400 -39.89 -8.69 -10.26
N ALA A 401 -40.62 -7.78 -10.92
CA ALA A 401 -40.10 -6.45 -11.26
C ALA A 401 -39.71 -5.65 -10.01
N ARG A 402 -40.58 -5.63 -8.98
CA ARG A 402 -40.27 -4.97 -7.70
C ARG A 402 -39.08 -5.60 -6.98
N GLN A 403 -38.98 -6.94 -7.00
CA GLN A 403 -37.84 -7.64 -6.40
C GLN A 403 -36.52 -7.30 -7.10
N LEU A 404 -36.53 -7.20 -8.43
CA LEU A 404 -35.35 -6.78 -9.21
C LEU A 404 -34.96 -5.32 -8.91
N ASP A 405 -35.93 -4.42 -8.75
CA ASP A 405 -35.66 -3.02 -8.36
C ASP A 405 -35.04 -2.93 -6.96
N ASP A 406 -35.53 -3.72 -5.99
CA ASP A 406 -34.95 -3.79 -4.65
C ASP A 406 -33.50 -4.32 -4.68
N ASP A 407 -33.24 -5.35 -5.47
CA ASP A 407 -31.91 -5.94 -5.60
C ASP A 407 -30.94 -5.00 -6.34
N LEU A 408 -31.41 -4.24 -7.35
CA LEU A 408 -30.65 -3.16 -7.97
C LEU A 408 -30.34 -2.04 -6.96
N GLY A 409 -31.28 -1.70 -6.09
CA GLY A 409 -31.06 -0.76 -4.99
C GLY A 409 -29.93 -1.20 -4.06
N LYS A 410 -29.96 -2.45 -3.59
CA LYS A 410 -28.91 -3.05 -2.73
C LYS A 410 -27.56 -3.11 -3.43
N ALA A 411 -27.53 -3.46 -4.72
CA ALA A 411 -26.29 -3.51 -5.49
C ALA A 411 -25.65 -2.11 -5.62
N ARG A 412 -26.46 -1.07 -5.85
CA ARG A 412 -25.99 0.32 -5.90
C ARG A 412 -25.41 0.81 -4.57
N THR A 413 -26.05 0.47 -3.45
CA THR A 413 -25.53 0.82 -2.12
C THR A 413 -24.22 0.10 -1.82
N ALA A 414 -24.13 -1.20 -2.14
CA ALA A 414 -22.90 -1.98 -1.96
C ALA A 414 -21.73 -1.44 -2.80
N LEU A 415 -22.00 -1.02 -4.05
CA LEU A 415 -21.01 -0.38 -4.90
C LEU A 415 -20.50 0.93 -4.27
N ALA A 416 -21.41 1.81 -3.85
CA ALA A 416 -21.04 3.08 -3.21
C ALA A 416 -20.21 2.87 -1.93
N ASP A 417 -20.53 1.85 -1.13
CA ASP A 417 -19.75 1.52 0.05
C ASP A 417 -18.36 0.96 -0.28
N SER A 418 -18.24 0.15 -1.34
CA SER A 418 -16.93 -0.34 -1.82
C SER A 418 -16.05 0.80 -2.37
N GLU A 419 -16.64 1.79 -3.04
CA GLU A 419 -15.93 2.98 -3.51
C GLU A 419 -15.43 3.84 -2.35
N ARG A 420 -16.26 4.01 -1.30
CA ARG A 420 -15.84 4.69 -0.06
C ARG A 420 -14.71 3.94 0.65
N GLN A 421 -14.79 2.61 0.75
CA GLN A 421 -13.73 1.80 1.35
C GLN A 421 -12.43 1.92 0.56
N ARG A 422 -12.50 1.88 -0.77
CA ARG A 422 -11.34 2.07 -1.64
C ARG A 422 -10.72 3.46 -1.45
N ALA A 423 -11.53 4.52 -1.44
CA ALA A 423 -11.04 5.88 -1.20
C ALA A 423 -10.39 6.02 0.19
N ALA A 424 -10.96 5.37 1.22
CA ALA A 424 -10.38 5.36 2.56
C ALA A 424 -9.02 4.62 2.61
N LEU A 425 -8.90 3.49 1.91
CA LEU A 425 -7.63 2.75 1.79
C LEU A 425 -6.58 3.52 0.99
N GLU A 426 -6.98 4.21 -0.08
CA GLU A 426 -6.10 5.08 -0.86
C GLU A 426 -5.61 6.27 0.00
N LEU A 427 -6.49 6.89 0.78
CA LEU A 427 -6.10 7.93 1.74
C LEU A 427 -5.12 7.40 2.81
N ALA A 428 -5.43 6.27 3.44
CA ALA A 428 -4.55 5.65 4.44
C ALA A 428 -3.18 5.29 3.86
N ARG A 429 -3.14 4.82 2.60
CA ARG A 429 -1.90 4.58 1.87
C ARG A 429 -1.12 5.87 1.64
N LEU A 430 -1.77 6.94 1.17
CA LEU A 430 -1.11 8.24 0.93
C LEU A 430 -0.60 8.86 2.23
N GLU A 431 -1.31 8.71 3.35
CA GLU A 431 -0.87 9.14 4.68
C GLU A 431 0.35 8.34 5.15
N ALA A 432 0.38 7.02 4.92
CA ALA A 432 1.53 6.17 5.21
C ALA A 432 2.74 6.47 4.31
N GLU A 433 2.52 6.78 3.03
CA GLU A 433 3.59 7.23 2.13
C GLU A 433 4.14 8.58 2.61
N ARG A 434 3.28 9.53 3.00
CA ARG A 434 3.70 10.83 3.54
C ARG A 434 4.53 10.69 4.82
N SER A 435 4.11 9.86 5.78
CA SER A 435 4.86 9.67 7.04
C SER A 435 6.19 8.95 6.89
N LEU A 436 6.45 8.32 5.72
CA LEU A 436 7.75 7.76 5.37
C LEU A 436 8.71 8.84 4.84
N TYR A 437 8.17 9.90 4.20
CA TYR A 437 8.95 10.99 3.64
C TYR A 437 9.17 12.16 4.62
N ASP A 438 8.22 12.39 5.51
CA ASP A 438 8.36 13.28 6.68
C ASP A 438 9.30 12.64 7.72
#